data_AF-A0A4R5C7R5-F1
#
_entry.id   AF-A0A4R5C7R5-F1
#
_cell.length_a   1.000
_cell.length_b   1.000
_cell.length_c   1.000
_cell.angle_alpha   90.00
_cell.angle_beta   90.00
_cell.angle_gamma   90.00
#
_symmetry.space_group_name_H-M   'P 1'
#
loop_
_entity.id
_entity.type
_entity.pdbx_description
1 polymer ?
#
loop_
_entity_poly.entity_id
_entity_poly.type
_entity_poly.pdbx_seq_one_letter_code
_entity_poly.pdbx_strand_id
1 'polypeptide(L)' 'MTAQSTVLAVRLRQAQWLLDDLASDAGADRLDAAQLAEAATVLAGLGALLASVHTTISGEPPREEPVDLNAEAVSGWRR' A
#
# COMPACT_ATOMS: atom_id res chain seq x y z
N MET A 1 -9.30 17.49 -15.11
CA MET A 1 -8.31 16.59 -14.46
C MET A 1 -7.05 17.38 -14.20
N THR A 2 -6.55 17.40 -12.97
CA THR A 2 -5.26 18.02 -12.63
C THR A 2 -4.12 17.02 -12.89
N ALA A 3 -2.90 17.49 -13.13
CA ALA A 3 -1.73 16.61 -13.31
C ALA A 3 -1.55 15.62 -12.13
N GLN A 4 -1.86 16.07 -10.91
CA GLN A 4 -1.79 15.27 -9.69
C GLN A 4 -2.81 14.11 -9.69
N SER A 5 -4.04 14.35 -10.19
CA SER A 5 -5.06 13.30 -10.32
C SER A 5 -4.66 12.21 -11.33
N THR A 6 -3.99 12.59 -12.43
CA THR A 6 -3.44 11.65 -13.41
C THR A 6 -2.31 10.81 -12.82
N VAL A 7 -1.37 11.44 -12.11
CA VAL A 7 -0.27 10.72 -11.43
C VAL A 7 -0.83 9.73 -10.41
N LEU A 8 -1.82 10.13 -9.62
CA LEU A 8 -2.48 9.24 -8.66
C LEU A 8 -3.11 8.03 -9.36
N ALA A 9 -3.88 8.24 -10.43
CA ALA A 9 -4.50 7.15 -11.18
C ALA A 9 -3.47 6.15 -11.73
N VAL A 10 -2.35 6.64 -12.27
CA VAL A 10 -1.25 5.79 -12.76
C VAL A 10 -0.63 4.99 -11.61
N ARG A 11 -0.35 5.63 -10.48
CA ARG A 11 0.26 4.96 -9.30
C ARG A 11 -0.67 3.92 -8.68
N LEU A 12 -1.97 4.20 -8.59
CA LEU A 12 -2.96 3.23 -8.14
C LEU A 12 -3.00 1.99 -9.06
N ARG A 13 -2.94 2.20 -10.38
CA ARG A 13 -2.92 1.09 -11.34
C ARG A 13 -1.65 0.25 -11.22
N GLN A 14 -0.50 0.87 -11.02
CA GLN A 14 0.76 0.16 -10.78
C GLN A 14 0.73 -0.66 -9.49
N ALA A 15 0.22 -0.08 -8.41
CA ALA A 15 0.08 -0.81 -7.14
C ALA A 15 -0.87 -2.01 -7.27
N GLN A 16 -1.95 -1.87 -8.05
CA GLN A 16 -2.85 -2.99 -8.32
C GLN A 16 -2.14 -4.15 -9.00
N TRP A 17 -1.35 -3.90 -10.06
CA TRP A 17 -0.60 -4.95 -10.74
C TRP A 17 0.42 -5.63 -9.82
N LEU A 18 1.14 -4.85 -9.01
CA LEU A 18 2.09 -5.41 -8.06
C LEU A 18 1.39 -6.29 -7.00
N LEU A 19 0.21 -5.90 -6.54
CA LEU A 19 -0.58 -6.71 -5.60
C LEU A 19 -1.13 -7.99 -6.25
N ASP A 20 -1.54 -7.92 -7.52
CA ASP A 20 -1.99 -9.09 -8.28
C ASP A 20 -0.84 -10.11 -8.45
N ASP A 21 0.37 -9.64 -8.78
CA ASP A 21 1.57 -10.48 -8.87
C ASP A 21 1.92 -11.11 -7.52
N LEU A 22 1.89 -10.32 -6.44
CA LEU A 22 2.18 -10.81 -5.10
C LEU A 22 1.16 -11.85 -4.62
N ALA A 23 -0.12 -11.67 -4.95
CA ALA A 23 -1.18 -12.63 -4.65
C ALA A 23 -0.98 -13.94 -5.44
N SER A 24 -0.56 -13.84 -6.70
CA SER A 24 -0.22 -15.00 -7.54
C SER A 24 0.96 -15.78 -6.94
N ASP A 25 2.03 -15.10 -6.53
CA ASP A 25 3.20 -15.74 -5.92
C ASP A 25 2.92 -16.31 -4.53
N ALA A 26 2.06 -15.65 -3.73
CA ALA A 26 1.56 -16.17 -2.47
C ALA A 26 0.80 -17.49 -2.66
N GLY A 27 -0.07 -17.56 -3.67
CA GLY A 27 -0.82 -18.78 -4.00
C GLY A 27 0.07 -19.92 -4.52
N ALA A 28 1.27 -19.60 -5.01
CA ALA A 28 2.25 -20.56 -5.51
C ALA A 28 3.35 -20.91 -4.51
N ASP A 29 3.31 -20.38 -3.28
CA ASP A 29 4.36 -20.53 -2.26
C ASP A 29 5.75 -20.06 -2.74
N ARG A 30 5.78 -19.00 -3.56
CA ARG A 30 7.00 -18.42 -4.15
C ARG A 30 7.37 -17.06 -3.58
N LEU A 31 6.70 -16.62 -2.51
CA LEU A 31 7.00 -15.31 -1.91
C LEU A 31 8.42 -15.29 -1.35
N ASP A 32 9.19 -14.31 -1.80
CA ASP A 32 10.47 -13.99 -1.20
C ASP A 32 10.44 -12.66 -0.43
N ALA A 33 11.39 -12.52 0.50
CA ALA A 33 11.46 -11.34 1.37
C ALA A 33 11.77 -10.04 0.60
N ALA A 34 12.44 -10.12 -0.56
CA ALA A 34 12.76 -8.95 -1.37
C ALA A 34 11.52 -8.44 -2.12
N GLN A 35 10.71 -9.33 -2.67
CA GLN A 35 9.41 -9.00 -3.29
C GLN A 35 8.47 -8.32 -2.28
N LEU A 36 8.40 -8.85 -1.05
CA LEU A 36 7.61 -8.25 0.02
C LEU A 36 8.14 -6.86 0.43
N ALA A 37 9.46 -6.68 0.50
CA ALA A 37 10.07 -5.39 0.82
C ALA A 37 9.84 -4.34 -0.28
N GLU A 38 9.90 -4.75 -1.55
CA GLU A 38 9.59 -3.90 -2.70
C GLU A 38 8.12 -3.48 -2.68
N ALA A 39 7.20 -4.43 -2.47
CA ALA A 39 5.77 -4.19 -2.35
C ALA A 39 5.46 -3.17 -1.25
N ALA A 40 6.05 -3.35 -0.06
CA ALA A 40 5.89 -2.43 1.06
C ALA A 40 6.36 -1.00 0.72
N THR A 41 7.49 -0.88 0.02
CA THR A 41 8.05 0.42 -0.39
C THR A 41 7.13 1.15 -1.37
N VAL A 42 6.61 0.43 -2.38
CA VAL A 42 5.70 0.99 -3.38
C VAL A 42 4.39 1.45 -2.73
N LEU A 43 3.83 0.64 -1.84
CA LEU A 43 2.57 0.95 -1.13
C LEU A 43 2.74 2.15 -0.18
N ALA A 44 3.88 2.26 0.52
CA ALA A 44 4.19 3.41 1.36
C ALA A 44 4.24 4.71 0.54
N GLY A 45 4.89 4.68 -0.63
CA GLY A 45 4.94 5.81 -1.55
C GLY A 45 3.56 6.23 -2.08
N LEU A 46 2.69 5.26 -2.40
CA LEU A 46 1.30 5.52 -2.78
C LEU A 46 0.51 6.15 -1.61
N GLY A 47 0.68 5.65 -0.38
CA GLY A 47 0.07 6.21 0.82
C GLY A 47 0.43 7.68 1.03
N ALA A 48 1.71 8.03 0.89
CA ALA A 48 2.17 9.42 0.97
C ALA A 48 1.55 10.32 -0.12
N LEU A 49 1.40 9.79 -1.34
CA LEU A 49 0.78 10.54 -2.44
C LEU A 49 -0.72 10.75 -2.21
N LEU A 50 -1.43 9.74 -1.70
CA LEU A 50 -2.84 9.84 -1.29
C LEU A 50 -3.03 10.85 -0.16
N ALA A 51 -2.17 10.83 0.85
CA ALA A 51 -2.14 11.80 1.94
C ALA A 51 -1.97 13.25 1.44
N SER A 52 -1.05 13.46 0.49
CA SER A 52 -0.82 14.76 -0.14
C SER A 52 -2.04 15.24 -0.93
N VAL A 53 -2.66 14.35 -1.72
CA VAL A 53 -3.87 14.65 -2.49
C VAL A 53 -5.06 14.94 -1.56
N HIS A 54 -5.24 14.16 -0.50
CA HIS A 54 -6.27 14.40 0.52
C HIS A 54 -6.10 15.77 1.16
N THR A 55 -4.88 16.12 1.58
CA THR A 55 -4.60 17.45 2.16
C THR A 55 -4.92 18.57 1.17
N THR A 56 -4.60 18.37 -0.11
CA THR A 56 -4.88 19.34 -1.18
C THR A 56 -6.38 19.55 -1.40
N ILE A 57 -7.19 18.49 -1.27
CA ILE A 57 -8.64 18.54 -1.49
C ILE A 57 -9.38 19.02 -0.25
N SER A 58 -9.03 18.49 0.92
CA SER A 58 -9.73 18.70 2.19
C SER A 58 -9.26 19.96 2.93
N GLY A 59 -8.05 20.47 2.64
CA GLY A 59 -7.42 21.55 3.39
C GLY A 59 -6.95 21.16 4.81
N GLU A 60 -7.11 19.88 5.19
CA GLU A 60 -6.74 19.33 6.51
C GLU A 60 -5.65 18.27 6.32
N PRO A 61 -4.56 18.29 7.12
CA PRO A 61 -3.50 17.29 7.01
C PRO A 61 -4.04 15.87 7.29
N PRO A 62 -3.38 14.83 6.77
CA PRO A 62 -3.79 13.45 7.03
C PRO A 62 -3.66 13.19 8.53
N ARG A 63 -4.68 12.55 9.13
CA ARG A 63 -4.56 12.07 10.51
C ARG A 63 -3.55 10.93 10.51
N GLU A 64 -2.41 11.13 11.16
CA GLU A 64 -1.46 10.07 11.46
C GLU A 64 -2.10 9.14 12.50
N GLU A 65 -2.96 8.23 12.07
CA GLU A 65 -3.32 7.10 12.93
C GLU A 65 -2.16 6.12 12.90
N PRO A 66 -1.53 5.83 14.05
CA PRO A 66 -0.48 4.81 14.10
C PRO A 66 -1.10 3.48 13.67
N VAL A 67 -0.61 2.94 12.55
CA VAL A 67 -0.96 1.59 12.14
C VAL A 67 -0.33 0.66 13.17
N ASP A 68 -1.13 0.21 14.12
CA ASP A 68 -0.74 -0.74 15.15
C ASP A 68 -0.61 -2.13 14.50
N LEU A 69 0.53 -2.37 13.83
CA LEU A 69 0.84 -3.64 13.14
C LEU A 69 1.00 -4.83 14.11
N ASN A 70 0.80 -4.63 15.42
CA ASN A 70 1.18 -5.60 16.45
C ASN A 70 0.01 -6.16 17.27
N ALA A 71 -1.26 -5.91 16.90
CA ALA A 71 -2.37 -6.32 17.74
C ALA A 71 -2.92 -7.75 17.49
N GLU A 72 -2.86 -8.32 16.27
CA GLU A 72 -3.59 -9.58 16.01
C GLU A 72 -2.89 -10.65 15.14
N ALA A 73 -1.63 -10.48 14.73
CA ALA A 73 -0.98 -11.46 13.84
C ALA A 73 -0.44 -12.74 14.55
N VAL A 74 -0.39 -12.81 15.89
CA VAL A 74 0.33 -13.89 16.61
C VAL A 74 -0.57 -14.85 17.40
N SER A 75 -1.90 -14.74 17.33
CA SER A 75 -2.79 -15.64 18.09
C SER A 75 -3.56 -16.67 17.23
N GLY A 76 -3.48 -16.61 15.89
CA GLY A 76 -4.29 -17.45 15.00
C GLY A 76 -3.64 -18.72 14.44
N TRP A 77 -2.31 -18.90 14.57
CA TRP A 77 -1.56 -19.96 13.87
C TRP A 77 -1.26 -21.19 14.74
N ARG A 78 -1.97 -21.38 15.85
CA ARG A 78 -1.99 -22.66 16.58
C ARG A 78 -3.42 -23.10 16.84
N ARG A 79 -3.94 -23.95 15.95
CA ARG A 79 -4.86 -25.00 16.34
C ARG A 79 -4.62 -26.22 15.47
#